data_AF-A0A521QCL1-F1
#
_entry.id   AF-A0A521QCL1-F1
#
_cell.length_a   1.000
_cell.length_b   1.000
_cell.length_c   1.000
_cell.angle_alpha   90.00
_cell.angle_beta   90.00
_cell.angle_gamma   90.00
#
_symmetry.space_group_name_H-M   'P 1'
#
loop_
_entity.id
_entity.type
_entity.pdbx_description
1 polymer ?
#
loop_
_entity_poly.entity_id
_entity_poly.type
_entity_poly.pdbx_seq_one_letter_code
_entity_poly.pdbx_strand_id
1 'polypeptide(L)' 'PIAEIVHDIDLKDEKFGRQEVPGIERLIDGMILAQKEDEMRLTRGMAIFDDLYEYFRRRRE' A
#
# COMPACT_ATOMS: atom_id res chain seq x y z
N PRO A 1 8.28 -2.28 -7.82
CA PRO A 1 7.28 -1.23 -7.45
C PRO A 1 6.79 -1.27 -6.00
N ILE A 2 6.11 -2.33 -5.57
CA ILE A 2 5.41 -2.35 -4.27
C ILE A 2 6.36 -2.18 -3.09
N ALA A 3 7.51 -2.86 -3.09
CA ALA A 3 8.48 -2.75 -2.00
C ALA A 3 8.99 -1.31 -1.80
N GLU A 4 9.14 -0.55 -2.88
CA GLU A 4 9.55 0.87 -2.84
C GLU A 4 8.44 1.74 -2.25
N ILE A 5 7.17 1.48 -2.62
CA ILE A 5 6.01 2.16 -2.04
C ILE A 5 5.91 1.88 -0.54
N VAL A 6 6.01 0.61 -0.13
CA VAL A 6 5.95 0.21 1.28
C VAL A 6 7.10 0.83 2.08
N HIS A 7 8.31 0.85 1.52
CA HIS A 7 9.47 1.48 2.13
C HIS A 7 9.23 2.97 2.41
N ASP A 8 8.77 3.73 1.41
CA ASP A 8 8.58 5.17 1.58
C ASP A 8 7.46 5.49 2.59
N ILE A 9 6.43 4.63 2.70
CA ILE A 9 5.38 4.77 3.72
C ILE A 9 5.91 4.45 5.13
N ASP A 10 6.69 3.38 5.28
CA ASP A 10 7.18 2.90 6.57
C ASP A 10 8.33 3.76 7.12
N LEU A 11 9.35 4.02 6.29
CA LEU A 11 10.55 4.76 6.69
C LEU A 11 10.43 6.27 6.55
N LYS A 12 9.48 6.78 5.76
CA LYS A 12 9.19 8.22 5.58
C LYS A 12 10.41 9.06 5.20
N ASP A 13 11.36 8.45 4.51
CA ASP A 13 12.60 9.09 4.03
C ASP A 13 12.52 9.48 2.55
N GLU A 14 11.39 9.20 1.89
CA GLU A 14 11.09 9.50 0.48
C GLU A 14 12.18 9.02 -0.50
N LYS A 15 12.88 7.92 -0.15
CA LYS A 15 14.04 7.43 -0.91
C LYS A 15 13.72 7.10 -2.36
N PHE A 16 12.56 6.52 -2.64
CA PHE A 16 12.19 6.09 -3.98
C PHE A 16 11.29 7.08 -4.72
N GLY A 17 10.52 7.91 -3.99
CA GLY A 17 9.82 9.06 -4.53
C GLY A 17 8.71 8.71 -5.53
N ARG A 18 8.07 7.54 -5.36
CA ARG A 18 7.00 7.07 -6.25
C ARG A 18 5.73 7.91 -6.14
N GLN A 19 5.14 8.28 -7.27
CA GLN A 19 3.90 9.08 -7.32
C GLN A 19 2.72 8.39 -6.63
N GLU A 20 2.73 7.05 -6.53
CA GLU A 20 1.65 6.28 -5.92
C GLU A 20 1.63 6.39 -4.38
N VAL A 21 2.77 6.72 -3.75
CA VAL A 21 2.96 6.69 -2.29
C VAL A 21 1.88 7.46 -1.52
N PRO A 22 1.59 8.75 -1.82
CA PRO A 22 0.60 9.51 -1.04
C PRO A 22 -0.82 8.97 -1.19
N GLY A 23 -1.12 8.30 -2.31
CA GLY A 23 -2.43 7.70 -2.54
C GLY A 23 -2.62 6.41 -1.73
N ILE A 24 -1.60 5.55 -1.75
CA ILE A 24 -1.61 4.29 -1.01
C ILE A 24 -1.56 4.52 0.51
N GLU A 25 -0.78 5.49 0.97
CA GLU A 25 -0.75 5.90 2.38
C GLU A 25 -2.15 6.28 2.89
N ARG A 26 -2.84 7.21 2.20
CA ARG A 26 -4.20 7.65 2.55
C ARG A 26 -5.22 6.52 2.52
N LEU A 27 -5.07 5.56 1.60
CA LEU A 27 -5.95 4.39 1.53
C LEU A 27 -5.77 3.49 2.76
N ILE A 28 -4.53 3.25 3.18
CA ILE A 28 -4.20 2.46 4.36
C ILE A 28 -4.70 3.17 5.62
N ASP A 29 -4.48 4.48 5.76
CA ASP A 29 -5.00 5.28 6.87
C ASP A 29 -6.53 5.19 6.96
N GLY A 30 -7.22 5.35 5.83
CA GLY A 30 -8.67 5.21 5.75
C GLY A 30 -9.15 3.81 6.15
N MET A 31 -8.43 2.76 5.75
CA MET A 31 -8.72 1.38 6.16
C MET A 31 -8.56 1.20 7.67
N ILE A 32 -7.48 1.73 8.27
CA ILE A 32 -7.21 1.66 9.72
C ILE A 32 -8.30 2.39 10.51
N LEU A 33 -8.77 3.54 10.02
CA LEU A 33 -9.86 4.29 10.63
C LEU A 33 -11.21 3.55 10.53
N ALA A 34 -11.45 2.86 9.41
CA ALA A 34 -12.71 2.19 9.14
C ALA A 34 -12.85 0.83 9.85
N GLN A 35 -11.75 0.15 10.19
CA GLN A 35 -11.74 -1.20 10.75
C GLN A 35 -10.99 -1.20 12.08
N LYS A 36 -11.61 -1.73 13.14
CA LYS A 36 -10.98 -1.75 14.48
C LYS A 36 -10.22 -3.04 14.75
N GLU A 37 -10.66 -4.12 14.13
CA GLU A 37 -10.18 -5.46 14.31
C GLU A 37 -8.97 -5.71 13.41
N ASP A 38 -7.87 -6.16 14.02
CA ASP A 38 -6.61 -6.38 13.31
C ASP A 38 -6.72 -7.45 12.23
N GLU A 39 -7.49 -8.51 12.47
CA GLU A 39 -7.75 -9.55 11.46
C GLU A 39 -8.38 -8.94 10.20
N MET A 40 -9.33 -8.02 10.36
CA MET A 40 -9.99 -7.38 9.23
C MET A 40 -9.06 -6.41 8.49
N ARG A 41 -8.19 -5.70 9.22
CA ARG A 41 -7.12 -4.87 8.63
C ARG A 41 -6.16 -5.72 7.82
N LEU A 42 -5.75 -6.88 8.34
CA LEU A 42 -4.88 -7.82 7.64
C LEU A 42 -5.53 -8.36 6.37
N THR A 43 -6.78 -8.85 6.45
CA THR A 43 -7.51 -9.36 5.27
C THR A 43 -7.64 -8.29 4.19
N ARG A 44 -8.06 -7.07 4.55
CA ARG A 44 -8.23 -5.98 3.57
C ARG A 44 -6.89 -5.47 3.03
N GLY A 45 -5.88 -5.36 3.88
CA GLY A 45 -4.53 -4.93 3.49
C GLY A 45 -3.89 -5.90 2.50
N MET A 46 -3.98 -7.21 2.76
CA MET A 46 -3.48 -8.24 1.83
C MET A 46 -4.15 -8.13 0.47
N ALA A 47 -5.48 -8.03 0.42
CA ALA A 47 -6.21 -7.91 -0.85
C ALA A 47 -5.78 -6.68 -1.67
N ILE A 48 -5.57 -5.52 -1.02
CA ILE A 48 -5.09 -4.31 -1.71
C ILE A 48 -3.71 -4.53 -2.34
N PHE A 49 -2.78 -5.15 -1.61
CA PHE A 49 -1.43 -5.40 -2.13
C PHE A 49 -1.40 -6.48 -3.21
N ASP A 50 -2.26 -7.50 -3.13
CA ASP A 50 -2.44 -8.50 -4.19
C ASP A 50 -2.95 -7.86 -5.50
N ASP A 51 -3.93 -6.95 -5.40
CA ASP A 51 -4.46 -6.23 -6.56
C ASP A 51 -3.41 -5.29 -7.18
N LEU A 52 -2.64 -4.59 -6.34
CA LEU A 52 -1.50 -3.78 -6.79
C LEU A 52 -0.43 -4.65 -7.46
N TYR A 53 -0.16 -5.84 -6.93
CA TYR A 53 0.79 -6.78 -7.51
C TYR A 53 0.34 -7.21 -8.91
N GLU A 54 -0.93 -7.57 -9.06
CA GLU A 54 -1.50 -7.91 -10.35
C GLU A 54 -1.44 -6.75 -11.37
N TYR A 55 -1.70 -5.51 -10.92
CA TYR A 55 -1.58 -4.32 -11.76
C TYR A 55 -0.15 -4.16 -12.30
N PHE A 56 0.85 -4.10 -11.43
CA PHE A 56 2.25 -3.89 -11.85
C PHE A 56 2.77 -5.08 -12.68
N ARG A 57 2.42 -6.31 -12.29
CA ARG A 57 2.78 -7.53 -13.02
C ARG A 57 2.26 -7.51 -14.46
N ARG A 58 0.99 -7.10 -14.67
CA ARG A 58 0.37 -7.06 -16.00
C ARG A 58 0.86 -5.90 -16.85
N ARG A 59 1.31 -4.80 -16.23
CA ARG A 59 1.79 -3.61 -16.93
C ARG A 59 3.29 -3.56 -17.18
N ARG A 60 4.05 -4.56 -16.69
CA ARG A 60 5.53 -4.59 -16.75
C ARG A 60 6.15 -3.28 -16.24
N GLU A 61 5.63 -2.81 -15.12
CA GLU A 61 6.13 -1.68 -14.35
C GLU A 61 6.98 -2.16 -13.17
#